data_AF-A0AAW4S812-F1
#
_entry.id   AF-A0AAW4S812-F1
#
_cell.length_a   1.000
_cell.length_b   1.000
_cell.length_c   1.000
_cell.angle_alpha   90.00
_cell.angle_beta   90.00
_cell.angle_gamma   90.00
#
_symmetry.space_group_name_H-M   'P 1'
#
loop_
_entity.id
_entity.type
_entity.pdbx_description
1 polymer ?
#
loop_
_entity_poly.entity_id
_entity_poly.type
_entity_poly.pdbx_seq_one_letter_code
_entity_poly.pdbx_strand_id
1 'polypeptide(L)'
;MPLSSSGRESRGPDLFSFVECATQTRSIKALFELLVSFASNEGFNKVAYGALTCSNERRLLDYLPPPPTINFPSDWCQRYAEQEYRAIDPVVRRTAMLPRPFLWDDLTNKYKLQPRELRVLHEAREAGLKHGISVPLFGSQGRLAFVSFASPFDDADPHNRMAHLTTLASAFHNAVAQITPPLDEDCETDIPLTERETECLYWVAEGKSAWVIGRLVDVSENTVNFHMKNVVRKLGAANRTNAVHKATRRRII
;
A
#
# COMPACT_ATOMS: atom_id res chain seq x y z
N MET A 1 -41.64 36.72 19.87
CA MET A 1 -41.25 36.51 18.46
C MET A 1 -40.36 37.66 18.02
N PRO A 2 -39.36 37.47 17.15
CA PRO A 2 -38.45 36.31 17.00
C PRO A 2 -36.96 36.79 17.05
N LEU A 3 -36.01 36.00 17.55
CA LEU A 3 -35.17 35.05 16.79
C LEU A 3 -34.75 35.54 15.39
N SER A 4 -33.51 36.02 15.29
CA SER A 4 -32.69 36.08 14.08
C SER A 4 -31.23 35.85 14.53
N SER A 5 -30.35 35.15 13.82
CA SER A 5 -30.48 34.28 12.66
C SER A 5 -29.10 33.64 12.47
N SER A 6 -29.04 32.33 12.61
CA SER A 6 -28.38 31.43 11.66
C SER A 6 -26.98 31.79 11.16
N GLY A 7 -25.95 31.32 11.87
CA GLY A 7 -24.75 30.79 11.21
C GLY A 7 -25.01 29.32 10.91
N ARG A 8 -25.65 29.01 9.77
CA ARG A 8 -25.59 27.65 9.22
C ARG A 8 -24.17 27.45 8.71
N GLU A 9 -23.30 26.91 9.55
CA GLU A 9 -22.13 26.19 9.06
C GLU A 9 -22.65 25.14 8.07
N SER A 10 -22.30 25.28 6.79
CA SER A 10 -22.56 24.26 5.80
C SER A 10 -21.80 23.01 6.24
N ARG A 11 -22.50 22.05 6.85
CA ARG A 11 -21.98 20.71 7.09
C ARG A 11 -21.62 20.14 5.72
N GLY A 12 -20.34 20.17 5.38
CA GLY A 12 -19.80 19.30 4.34
C GLY A 12 -20.19 17.86 4.65
N PRO A 13 -20.25 16.98 3.64
CA PRO A 13 -20.69 15.62 3.86
C PRO A 13 -19.77 14.95 4.90
N ASP A 14 -20.41 14.39 5.93
CA ASP A 14 -19.75 13.89 7.13
C ASP A 14 -18.91 12.64 6.81
N LEU A 15 -17.78 12.45 7.51
CA LEU A 15 -16.91 11.29 7.39
C LEU A 15 -17.68 9.97 7.54
N PHE A 16 -18.65 9.94 8.45
CA PHE A 16 -19.52 8.79 8.65
C PHE A 16 -20.34 8.46 7.39
N SER A 17 -20.88 9.47 6.72
CA SER A 17 -21.63 9.28 5.47
C SER A 17 -20.76 8.69 4.37
N PHE A 18 -19.49 9.08 4.28
CA PHE A 18 -18.55 8.46 3.34
C PHE A 18 -18.37 6.97 3.64
N VAL A 19 -18.10 6.61 4.89
CA VAL A 19 -17.87 5.21 5.29
C VAL A 19 -19.09 4.34 5.00
N GLU A 20 -20.30 4.82 5.34
CA GLU A 20 -21.54 4.11 5.03
C GLU A 20 -21.72 3.90 3.52
N CYS A 21 -21.59 4.95 2.72
CA CYS A 21 -21.70 4.83 1.25
C CYS A 21 -20.60 3.94 0.66
N ALA A 22 -19.37 4.01 1.19
CA ALA A 22 -18.26 3.19 0.74
C ALA A 22 -18.52 1.69 0.94
N THR A 23 -19.05 1.30 2.10
CA THR A 23 -19.36 -0.11 2.41
C THR A 23 -20.53 -0.69 1.60
N GLN A 24 -21.47 0.15 1.16
CA GLN A 24 -22.61 -0.27 0.35
C GLN A 24 -22.26 -0.39 -1.14
N THR A 25 -21.19 0.28 -1.58
CA THR A 25 -20.80 0.31 -2.99
C THR A 25 -20.13 -1.00 -3.40
N ARG A 26 -20.53 -1.55 -4.55
CA ARG A 26 -19.97 -2.80 -5.12
C ARG A 26 -19.12 -2.59 -6.38
N SER A 27 -18.92 -1.34 -6.80
CA SER A 27 -18.15 -0.97 -7.99
C SER A 27 -16.95 -0.12 -7.59
N ILE A 28 -15.74 -0.54 -7.96
CA ILE A 28 -14.49 0.21 -7.72
C ILE A 28 -14.58 1.60 -8.36
N LYS A 29 -15.18 1.71 -9.55
CA LYS A 29 -15.36 3.00 -10.24
C LYS A 29 -16.21 3.96 -9.42
N ALA A 30 -17.40 3.53 -8.99
CA ALA A 30 -18.32 4.36 -8.21
C ALA A 30 -17.71 4.74 -6.84
N LEU A 31 -16.99 3.80 -6.22
CA LEU A 31 -16.29 4.04 -4.97
C LEU A 31 -15.16 5.07 -5.13
N PHE A 32 -14.45 5.04 -6.24
CA PHE A 32 -13.40 6.02 -6.56
C PHE A 32 -13.99 7.40 -6.84
N GLU A 33 -15.09 7.49 -7.60
CA GLU A 33 -15.82 8.74 -7.82
C GLU A 33 -16.33 9.35 -6.50
N LEU A 34 -16.81 8.52 -5.58
CA LEU A 34 -17.20 8.93 -4.23
C LEU A 34 -16.01 9.51 -3.45
N LEU A 35 -14.86 8.83 -3.46
CA LEU A 35 -13.63 9.31 -2.82
C LEU A 35 -13.20 10.68 -3.37
N VAL A 36 -13.20 10.83 -4.70
CA VAL A 36 -12.85 12.08 -5.39
C VAL A 36 -13.82 13.20 -4.99
N SER A 37 -15.12 12.92 -4.91
CA SER A 37 -16.14 13.90 -4.51
C SER A 37 -15.87 14.45 -3.10
N PHE A 38 -15.62 13.58 -2.12
CA PHE A 38 -15.33 13.99 -0.75
C PHE A 38 -13.99 14.73 -0.63
N ALA A 39 -12.94 14.24 -1.30
CA ALA A 39 -11.65 14.90 -1.31
C ALA A 39 -11.68 16.27 -2.00
N SER A 40 -12.56 16.45 -3.01
CA SER A 40 -12.76 17.73 -3.69
C SER A 40 -13.36 18.80 -2.77
N ASN A 41 -14.23 18.42 -1.83
CA ASN A 41 -14.77 19.36 -0.82
C ASN A 41 -13.67 19.91 0.10
N GLU A 42 -12.55 19.20 0.21
CA GLU A 42 -11.36 19.61 0.97
C GLU A 42 -10.30 20.30 0.11
N GLY A 43 -10.57 20.52 -1.18
CA GLY A 43 -9.63 21.15 -2.12
C GLY A 43 -8.66 20.18 -2.80
N PHE A 44 -8.81 18.87 -2.60
CA PHE A 44 -7.93 17.82 -3.14
C PHE A 44 -8.64 16.94 -4.16
N ASN A 45 -8.90 17.49 -5.35
CA ASN A 45 -9.69 16.81 -6.39
C ASN A 45 -8.88 15.86 -7.30
N LYS A 46 -7.54 15.85 -7.18
CA LYS A 46 -6.67 14.93 -7.92
C LYS A 46 -6.32 13.76 -7.01
N VAL A 47 -6.73 12.56 -7.37
CA VAL A 47 -6.60 11.35 -6.57
C VAL A 47 -6.01 10.22 -7.42
N ALA A 48 -5.12 9.45 -6.81
CA ALA A 48 -4.62 8.19 -7.37
C ALA A 48 -4.62 7.12 -6.28
N TYR A 49 -5.08 5.92 -6.59
CA TYR A 49 -5.04 4.76 -5.72
C TYR A 49 -4.40 3.58 -6.43
N GLY A 50 -3.27 3.09 -5.93
CA GLY A 50 -2.51 2.01 -6.56
C GLY A 50 -1.92 1.01 -5.56
N ALA A 51 -1.54 -0.16 -6.08
CA ALA A 51 -0.82 -1.18 -5.31
C ALA A 51 0.67 -1.14 -5.69
N LEU A 52 1.55 -1.04 -4.70
CA LEU A 52 3.01 -1.12 -4.88
C LEU A 52 3.51 -2.56 -4.81
N THR A 53 2.88 -3.39 -3.97
CA THR A 53 3.17 -4.82 -3.87
C THR A 53 1.88 -5.64 -4.02
N CYS A 54 1.94 -6.70 -4.80
CA CYS A 54 0.92 -7.75 -4.84
C CYS A 54 1.57 -9.07 -4.41
N SER A 55 0.75 -9.98 -3.88
CA SER A 55 1.20 -11.29 -3.45
C SER A 55 1.85 -12.07 -4.61
N ASN A 56 1.37 -11.93 -5.86
CA ASN A 56 1.92 -12.70 -6.96
C ASN A 56 3.32 -12.22 -7.42
N GLU A 57 4.29 -13.14 -7.40
CA GLU A 57 5.71 -12.99 -7.78
C GLU A 57 5.97 -12.40 -9.18
N ARG A 58 4.93 -12.21 -10.01
CA ARG A 58 5.05 -11.83 -11.41
C ARG A 58 4.58 -10.42 -11.77
N ARG A 59 4.06 -9.63 -10.83
CA ARG A 59 3.64 -8.25 -11.14
C ARG A 59 3.96 -7.31 -10.00
N LEU A 60 5.09 -6.62 -10.10
CA LEU A 60 5.15 -5.25 -9.62
C LEU A 60 4.21 -4.47 -10.54
N LEU A 61 2.96 -4.25 -10.11
CA LEU A 61 2.01 -3.45 -10.88
C LEU A 61 2.57 -2.04 -11.05
N ASP A 62 2.32 -1.45 -12.23
CA ASP A 62 2.66 -0.07 -12.58
C ASP A 62 2.23 0.90 -11.47
N TYR A 63 3.00 1.97 -11.26
CA TYR A 63 2.72 2.90 -10.14
C TYR A 63 1.49 3.73 -10.44
N LEU A 64 1.34 4.14 -11.70
CA LEU A 64 0.10 4.70 -12.16
C LEU A 64 -0.94 3.59 -12.10
N PRO A 65 -1.97 3.74 -11.26
CA PRO A 65 -3.02 2.76 -11.19
C PRO A 65 -3.71 2.59 -12.54
N PRO A 66 -4.22 1.40 -12.87
CA PRO A 66 -5.09 1.28 -14.03
C PRO A 66 -6.35 2.13 -13.81
N PRO A 67 -6.93 2.74 -14.88
CA PRO A 67 -8.28 3.27 -14.80
C PRO A 67 -9.24 2.21 -14.24
N PRO A 68 -10.16 2.58 -13.34
CA PRO A 68 -10.63 3.92 -13.03
C PRO A 68 -9.98 4.59 -11.81
N THR A 69 -8.91 4.05 -11.21
CA THR A 69 -8.44 4.49 -9.87
C THR A 69 -7.42 5.62 -9.89
N ILE A 70 -7.45 6.46 -10.92
CA ILE A 70 -6.62 7.66 -11.07
C ILE A 70 -7.36 8.72 -11.90
N ASN A 71 -7.27 9.99 -11.50
CA ASN A 71 -7.79 11.14 -12.25
C ASN A 71 -6.78 12.30 -12.37
N PHE A 72 -5.49 11.99 -12.23
CA PHE A 72 -4.42 12.94 -12.52
C PHE A 72 -4.49 13.41 -13.99
N PRO A 73 -3.95 14.61 -14.31
CA PRO A 73 -3.90 15.10 -15.68
C PRO A 73 -3.31 14.07 -16.65
N SER A 74 -3.94 13.89 -17.82
CA SER A 74 -3.58 12.83 -18.76
C SER A 74 -2.20 13.04 -19.39
N ASP A 75 -1.85 14.29 -19.65
CA ASP A 75 -0.53 14.73 -20.10
C ASP A 75 0.56 14.39 -19.06
N TRP A 76 0.28 14.62 -17.78
CA TRP A 76 1.16 14.18 -16.69
C TRP A 76 1.32 12.66 -16.66
N CYS A 77 0.22 11.91 -16.75
CA CYS A 77 0.26 10.45 -16.73
C CYS A 77 1.09 9.89 -17.91
N GLN A 78 0.93 10.48 -19.10
CA GLN A 78 1.71 10.13 -20.28
C GLN A 78 3.20 10.43 -20.08
N ARG A 79 3.52 11.65 -19.66
CA ARG A 79 4.90 12.09 -19.37
C ARG A 79 5.58 11.18 -18.34
N TYR A 80 4.86 10.85 -17.28
CA TYR A 80 5.34 9.99 -16.19
C TYR A 80 5.69 8.58 -16.69
N ALA A 81 4.87 8.02 -17.60
CA ALA A 81 5.12 6.73 -18.22
C ALA A 81 6.31 6.79 -19.20
N GLU A 82 6.35 7.77 -20.09
CA GLU A 82 7.41 7.94 -21.10
C GLU A 82 8.81 8.12 -20.48
N GLN A 83 8.89 8.74 -19.31
CA GLN A 83 10.16 8.98 -18.62
C GLN A 83 10.48 7.94 -17.54
N GLU A 84 9.66 6.90 -17.40
CA GLU A 84 9.81 5.84 -16.40
C GLU A 84 9.94 6.40 -14.96
N TYR A 85 9.22 7.49 -14.65
CA TYR A 85 9.38 8.22 -13.39
C TYR A 85 9.10 7.36 -12.15
N ARG A 86 8.38 6.23 -12.28
CA ARG A 86 8.22 5.23 -11.20
C ARG A 86 9.52 4.85 -10.50
N ALA A 87 10.61 4.67 -11.25
CA ALA A 87 11.87 4.21 -10.67
C ALA A 87 12.54 5.27 -9.76
N ILE A 88 12.24 6.54 -10.00
CA ILE A 88 12.91 7.69 -9.37
C ILE A 88 11.93 8.61 -8.62
N ASP A 89 10.63 8.37 -8.66
CA ASP A 89 9.65 9.20 -7.97
C ASP A 89 9.86 9.08 -6.45
N PRO A 90 10.19 10.20 -5.77
CA PRO A 90 10.42 10.19 -4.33
C PRO A 90 9.14 9.84 -3.56
N VAL A 91 7.94 10.14 -4.05
CA VAL A 91 6.67 9.77 -3.40
C VAL A 91 6.50 8.25 -3.38
N VAL A 92 6.75 7.57 -4.52
CA VAL A 92 6.73 6.09 -4.60
C VAL A 92 7.68 5.48 -3.59
N ARG A 93 8.94 5.93 -3.62
CA ARG A 93 10.02 5.38 -2.79
C ARG A 93 9.72 5.53 -1.31
N ARG A 94 9.14 6.66 -0.91
CA ARG A 94 8.82 6.96 0.50
C ARG A 94 7.58 6.24 0.99
N THR A 95 6.60 6.00 0.12
CA THR A 95 5.40 5.22 0.45
C THR A 95 5.75 3.82 0.96
N ALA A 96 6.78 3.18 0.41
CA ALA A 96 7.25 1.88 0.88
C ALA A 96 8.03 1.90 2.20
N MET A 97 8.48 3.07 2.64
CA MET A 97 9.36 3.22 3.82
C MET A 97 8.67 3.87 5.02
N LEU A 98 7.62 4.66 4.80
CA LEU A 98 6.95 5.42 5.84
C LEU A 98 5.65 4.71 6.26
N PRO A 99 5.44 4.42 7.56
CA PRO A 99 4.23 3.75 8.04
C PRO A 99 3.06 4.73 8.26
N ARG A 100 3.18 5.98 7.80
CA ARG A 100 2.25 7.07 8.09
C ARG A 100 2.09 8.00 6.89
N PRO A 101 0.97 8.75 6.81
CA PRO A 101 0.79 9.78 5.80
C PRO A 101 1.93 10.80 5.82
N PHE A 102 2.28 11.30 4.64
CA PHE A 102 3.30 12.32 4.48
C PHE A 102 2.93 13.30 3.36
N LEU A 103 3.39 14.54 3.53
CA LEU A 103 3.20 15.62 2.58
C LEU A 103 4.31 15.58 1.53
N TRP A 104 4.00 15.94 0.29
CA TRP A 104 4.99 15.98 -0.78
C TRP A 104 6.00 17.11 -0.57
N ASP A 105 5.54 18.27 -0.10
CA ASP A 105 6.40 19.42 0.21
C ASP A 105 7.42 19.09 1.31
N ASP A 106 7.01 18.29 2.30
CA ASP A 106 7.88 17.81 3.37
C ASP A 106 9.04 16.94 2.84
N LEU A 107 8.88 16.29 1.69
CA LEU A 107 9.94 15.44 1.14
C LEU A 107 11.17 16.25 0.76
N THR A 108 10.96 17.42 0.17
CA THR A 108 12.04 18.33 -0.25
C THR A 108 12.77 18.94 0.94
N ASN A 109 12.05 19.20 2.03
CA ASN A 109 12.60 19.81 3.24
C ASN A 109 13.33 18.80 4.15
N LYS A 110 12.81 17.58 4.26
CA LYS A 110 13.29 16.58 5.22
C LYS A 110 14.33 15.63 4.64
N TYR A 111 14.40 15.49 3.32
CA TYR A 111 15.30 14.56 2.65
C TYR A 111 16.15 15.24 1.58
N LYS A 112 17.41 14.81 1.49
CA LYS A 112 18.28 15.21 0.39
C LYS A 112 17.93 14.42 -0.87
N LEU A 113 17.02 14.99 -1.67
CA LEU A 113 16.59 14.41 -2.94
C LEU A 113 17.64 14.65 -4.04
N GLN A 114 17.80 13.66 -4.93
CA GLN A 114 18.64 13.80 -6.11
C GLN A 114 18.01 14.75 -7.14
N PRO A 115 18.79 15.40 -8.03
CA PRO A 115 18.24 16.31 -9.04
C PRO A 115 17.16 15.69 -9.92
N ARG A 116 17.28 14.39 -10.22
CA ARG A 116 16.26 13.64 -10.99
C ARG A 116 14.97 13.42 -10.20
N GLU A 117 15.05 13.20 -8.89
CA GLU A 117 13.87 13.04 -8.02
C GLU A 117 13.14 14.37 -7.83
N LEU A 118 13.90 15.47 -7.68
CA LEU A 118 13.34 16.83 -7.61
C LEU A 118 12.60 17.20 -8.89
N ARG A 119 13.14 16.84 -10.06
CA ARG A 119 12.48 17.08 -11.35
C ARG A 119 11.07 16.50 -11.40
N VAL A 120 10.87 15.28 -10.87
CA VAL A 120 9.54 14.65 -10.85
C VAL A 120 8.54 15.51 -10.07
N LEU A 121 8.92 16.02 -8.89
CA LEU A 121 8.05 16.89 -8.08
C LEU A 121 7.77 18.24 -8.76
N HIS A 122 8.78 18.82 -9.42
CA HIS A 122 8.61 20.08 -10.15
C HIS A 122 7.67 19.93 -11.35
N GLU A 123 7.88 18.91 -12.20
CA GLU A 123 7.01 18.67 -13.36
C GLU A 123 5.59 18.30 -12.91
N ALA A 124 5.43 17.55 -11.81
CA ALA A 124 4.11 17.28 -11.23
C ALA A 124 3.38 18.57 -10.81
N ARG A 125 4.12 19.50 -10.17
CA ARG A 125 3.58 20.81 -9.77
C ARG A 125 3.18 21.66 -10.97
N GLU A 126 4.00 21.68 -12.03
CA GLU A 126 3.68 22.38 -13.28
C GLU A 126 2.43 21.80 -13.96
N ALA A 127 2.22 20.48 -13.87
CA ALA A 127 1.02 19.83 -14.35
C ALA A 127 -0.23 20.06 -13.47
N GLY A 128 -0.12 20.82 -12.37
CA GLY A 128 -1.23 21.12 -11.47
C GLY A 128 -1.43 20.11 -10.33
N LEU A 129 -0.42 19.30 -10.02
CA LEU A 129 -0.36 18.50 -8.79
C LEU A 129 0.53 19.20 -7.76
N LYS A 130 0.08 20.36 -7.27
CA LYS A 130 0.95 21.33 -6.59
C LYS A 130 1.28 20.94 -5.16
N HIS A 131 0.23 20.68 -4.38
CA HIS A 131 0.34 20.26 -2.99
C HIS A 131 -0.35 18.92 -2.83
N GLY A 132 0.31 17.97 -2.17
CA GLY A 132 -0.23 16.63 -2.05
C GLY A 132 0.16 15.91 -0.78
N ILE A 133 -0.63 14.88 -0.49
CA ILE A 133 -0.44 13.94 0.61
C ILE A 133 -0.55 12.53 0.04
N SER A 134 0.35 11.66 0.48
CA SER A 134 0.26 10.23 0.19
C SER A 134 0.05 9.47 1.49
N VAL A 135 -0.91 8.55 1.46
CA VAL A 135 -1.32 7.70 2.56
C VAL A 135 -0.91 6.26 2.22
N PRO A 136 0.14 5.72 2.84
CA PRO A 136 0.50 4.31 2.75
C PRO A 136 -0.55 3.43 3.43
N LEU A 137 -0.98 2.37 2.75
CA LEU A 137 -2.06 1.47 3.19
C LEU A 137 -1.54 0.02 3.18
N PHE A 138 -1.30 -0.53 4.37
CA PHE A 138 -0.75 -1.87 4.53
C PHE A 138 -1.88 -2.89 4.69
N GLY A 139 -1.86 -3.91 3.83
CA GLY A 139 -2.79 -5.03 3.86
C GLY A 139 -2.16 -6.32 4.41
N SER A 140 -2.95 -7.39 4.39
CA SER A 140 -2.48 -8.74 4.74
C SER A 140 -1.35 -9.21 3.81
N GLN A 141 -0.53 -10.15 4.30
CA GLN A 141 0.56 -10.78 3.54
C GLN A 141 1.61 -9.80 2.94
N GLY A 142 1.82 -8.64 3.59
CA GLY A 142 2.80 -7.66 3.12
C GLY A 142 2.37 -6.87 1.89
N ARG A 143 1.07 -6.88 1.55
CA ARG A 143 0.49 -6.02 0.53
C ARG A 143 0.62 -4.56 0.95
N LEU A 144 1.04 -3.73 0.01
CA LEU A 144 1.15 -2.29 0.18
C LEU A 144 0.40 -1.62 -0.95
N ALA A 145 -0.63 -0.86 -0.58
CA ALA A 145 -1.33 0.07 -1.44
C ALA A 145 -1.06 1.51 -0.97
N PHE A 146 -1.53 2.47 -1.74
CA PHE A 146 -1.50 3.87 -1.36
C PHE A 146 -2.68 4.62 -1.95
N VAL A 147 -3.06 5.71 -1.30
CA VAL A 147 -3.87 6.77 -1.90
C VAL A 147 -3.05 8.05 -1.87
N SER A 148 -2.93 8.71 -3.02
CA SER A 148 -2.32 10.02 -3.15
C SER A 148 -3.40 11.03 -3.50
N PHE A 149 -3.50 12.09 -2.70
CA PHE A 149 -4.37 13.24 -2.97
C PHE A 149 -3.51 14.44 -3.31
N ALA A 150 -3.91 15.19 -4.33
CA ALA A 150 -3.24 16.40 -4.77
C ALA A 150 -4.24 17.52 -5.06
N SER A 151 -3.78 18.74 -4.82
CA SER A 151 -4.52 19.96 -5.07
C SER A 151 -3.87 20.75 -6.20
N PRO A 152 -4.68 21.33 -7.11
CA PRO A 152 -4.19 22.27 -8.12
C PRO A 152 -4.05 23.71 -7.61
N PHE A 153 -4.54 24.02 -6.41
CA PHE A 153 -4.54 25.37 -5.84
C PHE A 153 -3.21 25.67 -5.14
N ASP A 154 -2.69 26.88 -5.29
CA ASP A 154 -1.39 27.30 -4.72
C ASP A 154 -1.43 27.54 -3.20
N ASP A 155 -2.61 27.79 -2.65
CA ASP A 155 -2.86 28.06 -1.23
C ASP A 155 -3.36 26.82 -0.47
N ALA A 156 -3.41 25.66 -1.14
CA ALA A 156 -3.86 24.42 -0.52
C ALA A 156 -2.90 23.97 0.58
N ASP A 157 -3.44 23.72 1.77
CA ASP A 157 -2.69 23.21 2.91
C ASP A 157 -3.12 21.77 3.26
N PRO A 158 -2.39 20.74 2.80
CA PRO A 158 -2.72 19.35 3.11
C PRO A 158 -2.49 19.00 4.58
N HIS A 159 -1.72 19.79 5.34
CA HIS A 159 -1.47 19.53 6.76
C HIS A 159 -2.78 19.60 7.56
N ASN A 160 -3.54 20.67 7.35
CA ASN A 160 -4.82 20.90 8.03
C ASN A 160 -5.92 19.89 7.65
N ARG A 161 -5.76 19.18 6.53
CA ARG A 161 -6.72 18.16 6.05
C ARG A 161 -6.23 16.73 6.23
N MET A 162 -5.03 16.54 6.78
CA MET A 162 -4.35 15.25 6.85
C MET A 162 -5.20 14.15 7.53
N ALA A 163 -5.81 14.45 8.69
CA ALA A 163 -6.61 13.47 9.41
C ALA A 163 -7.84 13.02 8.60
N HIS A 164 -8.52 13.97 7.94
CA HIS A 164 -9.69 13.68 7.11
C HIS A 164 -9.30 12.85 5.88
N LEU A 165 -8.30 13.29 5.10
CA LEU A 165 -7.84 12.59 3.90
C LEU A 165 -7.32 11.18 4.20
N THR A 166 -6.62 11.01 5.32
CA THR A 166 -6.15 9.70 5.79
C THR A 166 -7.31 8.75 6.11
N THR A 167 -8.36 9.28 6.74
CA THR A 167 -9.55 8.51 7.08
C THR A 167 -10.30 8.10 5.81
N LEU A 168 -10.48 9.01 4.85
CA LEU A 168 -11.08 8.72 3.54
C LEU A 168 -10.29 7.63 2.79
N ALA A 169 -8.97 7.75 2.73
CA ALA A 169 -8.10 6.76 2.08
C ALA A 169 -8.22 5.37 2.72
N SER A 170 -8.22 5.31 4.05
CA SER A 170 -8.30 4.05 4.79
C SER A 170 -9.67 3.37 4.59
N ALA A 171 -10.75 4.13 4.71
CA ALA A 171 -12.11 3.62 4.49
C ALA A 171 -12.32 3.17 3.04
N PHE A 172 -11.83 3.95 2.06
CA PHE A 172 -11.82 3.57 0.66
C PHE A 172 -11.08 2.23 0.43
N HIS A 173 -9.87 2.09 0.96
CA HIS A 173 -9.07 0.88 0.79
C HIS A 173 -9.74 -0.36 1.38
N ASN A 174 -10.33 -0.22 2.56
CA ASN A 174 -11.10 -1.29 3.19
C ASN A 174 -12.30 -1.72 2.34
N ALA A 175 -13.03 -0.76 1.75
CA ALA A 175 -14.13 -1.06 0.83
C ALA A 175 -13.63 -1.73 -0.46
N VAL A 176 -12.50 -1.29 -1.04
CA VAL A 176 -11.88 -1.96 -2.20
C VAL A 176 -11.53 -3.42 -1.86
N ALA A 177 -10.99 -3.67 -0.67
CA ALA A 177 -10.66 -5.02 -0.22
C ALA A 177 -11.89 -5.93 -0.03
N GLN A 178 -13.09 -5.36 0.20
CA GLN A 178 -14.35 -6.12 0.23
C GLN A 178 -14.90 -6.42 -1.17
N ILE A 179 -14.64 -5.55 -2.15
CA ILE A 179 -15.10 -5.71 -3.53
C ILE A 179 -14.15 -6.65 -4.31
N THR A 180 -12.86 -6.57 -4.01
CA THR A 180 -11.83 -7.38 -4.63
C THR A 180 -11.46 -8.49 -3.65
N PRO A 181 -12.02 -9.70 -3.77
CA PRO A 181 -11.61 -10.80 -2.91
C PRO A 181 -10.10 -10.98 -3.04
N PRO A 182 -9.39 -11.37 -1.97
CA PRO A 182 -8.01 -11.74 -2.09
C PRO A 182 -7.90 -12.78 -3.22
N LEU A 183 -7.08 -12.49 -4.24
CA LEU A 183 -6.71 -13.50 -5.26
C LEU A 183 -6.10 -14.77 -4.65
N ASP A 184 -5.84 -14.75 -3.33
CA ASP A 184 -5.26 -15.81 -2.54
C ASP A 184 -6.27 -16.36 -1.50
N GLU A 185 -7.60 -16.32 -1.69
CA GLU A 185 -8.47 -17.14 -0.82
C GLU A 185 -8.14 -18.64 -0.93
N ASP A 186 -7.43 -19.05 -1.99
CA ASP A 186 -6.79 -20.35 -2.14
C ASP A 186 -5.40 -20.47 -1.50
N CYS A 187 -4.88 -19.44 -0.81
CA CYS A 187 -3.71 -19.65 0.02
C CYS A 187 -4.12 -20.43 1.26
N GLU A 188 -4.08 -21.77 1.11
CA GLU A 188 -4.01 -22.74 2.19
C GLU A 188 -3.07 -22.20 3.27
N THR A 189 -3.68 -21.54 4.25
CA THR A 189 -3.05 -21.15 5.51
C THR A 189 -2.83 -22.38 6.37
N ASP A 190 -3.52 -23.48 6.05
CA ASP A 190 -3.29 -24.82 6.56
C ASP A 190 -2.30 -25.60 5.69
N ILE A 191 -1.05 -25.13 5.60
CA ILE A 191 0.03 -26.11 5.37
C ILE A 191 0.41 -26.62 6.76
N PRO A 192 -0.01 -27.85 7.16
CA PRO A 192 0.31 -28.38 8.47
C PRO A 192 1.79 -28.78 8.51
N LEU A 193 2.66 -27.79 8.72
CA LEU A 193 4.00 -28.04 9.21
C LEU A 193 3.89 -28.55 10.65
N THR A 194 4.64 -29.59 10.97
CA THR A 194 4.75 -30.02 12.36
C THR A 194 5.55 -28.99 13.14
N GLU A 195 5.42 -28.98 14.47
CA GLU A 195 6.18 -28.09 15.34
C GLU A 195 7.70 -28.20 15.07
N ARG A 196 8.21 -29.42 14.87
CA ARG A 196 9.63 -29.66 14.53
C ARG A 196 10.02 -29.17 13.13
N GLU A 197 9.11 -29.25 12.16
CA GLU A 197 9.34 -28.70 10.83
C GLU A 197 9.40 -27.17 10.85
N THR A 198 8.49 -26.53 11.59
CA THR A 198 8.47 -25.07 11.81
C THR A 198 9.71 -24.60 12.57
N GLU A 199 10.10 -25.31 13.63
CA GLU A 199 11.30 -25.03 14.42
C GLU A 199 12.58 -25.11 13.57
N CYS A 200 12.72 -26.18 12.77
CA CYS A 200 13.85 -26.30 11.83
C CYS A 200 13.83 -25.19 10.78
N LEU A 201 12.66 -24.87 10.23
CA LEU A 201 12.50 -23.83 9.20
C LEU A 201 12.87 -22.44 9.73
N TYR A 202 12.46 -22.11 10.96
CA TYR A 202 12.81 -20.86 11.65
C TYR A 202 14.33 -20.71 11.75
N TRP A 203 15.04 -21.70 12.26
CA TRP A 203 16.50 -21.60 12.39
C TRP A 203 17.23 -21.57 11.05
N VAL A 204 16.67 -22.17 9.99
CA VAL A 204 17.20 -22.02 8.63
C VAL A 204 17.01 -20.59 8.12
N ALA A 205 15.89 -19.94 8.44
CA ALA A 205 15.67 -18.53 8.08
C ALA A 205 16.65 -17.60 8.82
N GLU A 206 17.01 -17.93 10.06
CA GLU A 206 18.09 -17.27 10.83
C GLU A 206 19.51 -17.63 10.33
N GLY A 207 19.64 -18.35 9.22
CA GLY A 207 20.92 -18.65 8.58
C GLY A 207 21.76 -19.72 9.29
N LYS A 208 21.18 -20.54 10.18
CA LYS A 208 21.90 -21.60 10.87
C LYS A 208 22.11 -22.82 9.97
N SER A 209 23.27 -23.48 10.10
CA SER A 209 23.56 -24.74 9.40
C SER A 209 22.80 -25.90 10.04
N ALA A 210 22.53 -26.96 9.27
CA ALA A 210 21.81 -28.13 9.78
C ALA A 210 22.47 -28.76 11.03
N TRP A 211 23.81 -28.73 11.09
CA TRP A 211 24.57 -29.16 12.26
C TRP A 211 24.30 -28.30 13.50
N VAL A 212 24.31 -26.96 13.37
CA VAL A 212 24.00 -26.06 14.49
C VAL A 212 22.56 -26.24 14.93
N ILE A 213 21.62 -26.34 13.97
CA ILE A 213 20.20 -26.55 14.25
C ILE A 213 20.00 -27.84 15.05
N GLY A 214 20.65 -28.94 14.65
CA GLY A 214 20.56 -30.21 15.36
C GLY A 214 20.94 -30.08 16.84
N ARG A 215 21.96 -29.26 17.15
CA ARG A 215 22.34 -28.95 18.53
C ARG A 215 21.36 -28.04 19.26
N LEU A 216 20.67 -27.14 18.55
CA LEU A 216 19.69 -26.23 19.14
C LEU A 216 18.38 -26.94 19.49
N VAL A 217 17.94 -27.89 18.66
CA VAL A 217 16.64 -28.55 18.77
C VAL A 217 16.73 -30.00 19.30
N ASP A 218 17.93 -30.42 19.70
CA ASP A 218 18.28 -31.74 20.26
C ASP A 218 17.98 -32.92 19.34
N VAL A 219 18.45 -32.85 18.08
CA VAL A 219 18.32 -33.92 17.08
C VAL A 219 19.58 -34.03 16.22
N SER A 220 19.72 -35.12 15.45
CA SER A 220 20.83 -35.27 14.51
C SER A 220 20.71 -34.31 13.32
N GLU A 221 21.84 -33.94 12.71
CA GLU A 221 21.86 -33.16 11.47
C GLU A 221 21.01 -33.82 10.35
N ASN A 222 21.04 -35.14 10.27
CA ASN A 222 20.23 -35.90 9.32
C ASN A 222 18.72 -35.72 9.58
N THR A 223 18.32 -35.65 10.85
CA THR A 223 16.93 -35.40 11.26
C THR A 223 16.49 -33.99 10.86
N VAL A 224 17.35 -32.98 11.03
CA VAL A 224 17.07 -31.61 10.53
C VAL A 224 16.88 -31.61 9.01
N ASN A 225 17.77 -32.27 8.28
CA ASN A 225 17.68 -32.37 6.82
C ASN A 225 16.41 -33.12 6.37
N PHE A 226 15.96 -34.12 7.13
CA PHE A 226 14.68 -34.81 6.91
C PHE A 226 13.49 -33.85 7.09
N HIS A 227 13.42 -33.11 8.20
CA HIS A 227 12.37 -32.11 8.42
C HIS A 227 12.36 -31.05 7.31
N MET A 228 13.52 -30.54 6.92
CA MET A 228 13.61 -29.54 5.85
C MET A 228 13.19 -30.08 4.48
N LYS A 229 13.43 -31.37 4.17
CA LYS A 229 12.89 -32.00 2.96
C LYS A 229 11.35 -32.04 2.97
N ASN A 230 10.76 -32.36 4.13
CA ASN A 230 9.31 -32.32 4.27
C ASN A 230 8.76 -30.90 4.13
N VAL A 231 9.40 -29.90 4.73
CA VAL A 231 9.03 -28.49 4.59
C VAL A 231 9.05 -28.07 3.12
N VAL A 232 10.14 -28.37 2.39
CA VAL A 232 10.26 -28.04 0.96
C VAL A 232 9.13 -28.67 0.16
N ARG A 233 8.81 -29.95 0.42
CA ARG A 233 7.71 -30.66 -0.23
C ARG A 233 6.35 -30.05 0.11
N LYS A 234 6.06 -29.83 1.40
CA LYS A 234 4.78 -29.29 1.89
C LYS A 234 4.52 -27.86 1.39
N LEU A 235 5.55 -27.04 1.27
CA LEU A 235 5.46 -25.67 0.73
C LEU A 235 5.49 -25.62 -0.81
N GLY A 236 5.61 -26.76 -1.50
CA GLY A 236 5.81 -26.83 -2.94
C GLY A 236 7.02 -25.99 -3.41
N ALA A 237 8.07 -25.91 -2.59
CA ALA A 237 9.24 -25.09 -2.86
C ALA A 237 10.26 -25.87 -3.72
N ALA A 238 11.07 -25.14 -4.50
CA ALA A 238 12.12 -25.77 -5.31
C ALA A 238 13.35 -26.19 -4.47
N ASN A 239 13.63 -25.47 -3.38
CA ASN A 239 14.78 -25.71 -2.50
C ASN A 239 14.54 -25.05 -1.13
N ARG A 240 15.49 -25.23 -0.20
CA ARG A 240 15.41 -24.69 1.17
C ARG A 240 15.25 -23.16 1.20
N THR A 241 15.96 -22.44 0.34
CA THR A 241 15.89 -20.97 0.26
C THR A 241 14.51 -20.52 -0.22
N ASN A 242 13.97 -21.15 -1.27
CA ASN A 242 12.61 -20.91 -1.74
C ASN A 242 11.57 -21.25 -0.65
N ALA A 243 11.80 -22.33 0.11
CA ALA A 243 10.93 -22.70 1.23
C ALA A 243 10.90 -21.61 2.32
N VAL A 244 12.05 -21.07 2.71
CA VAL A 244 12.13 -19.91 3.63
C VAL A 244 11.37 -18.72 3.06
N HIS A 245 11.63 -18.33 1.81
CA HIS A 245 10.93 -17.20 1.17
C HIS A 245 9.41 -17.38 1.16
N LYS A 246 8.91 -18.57 0.78
CA LYS A 246 7.49 -18.89 0.80
C LYS A 246 6.90 -18.85 2.21
N ALA A 247 7.62 -19.38 3.19
CA ALA A 247 7.18 -19.42 4.57
C ALA A 247 7.08 -18.02 5.19
N THR A 248 8.07 -17.16 4.98
CA THR A 248 8.05 -15.76 5.41
C THR A 248 6.91 -14.99 4.75
N ARG A 249 6.72 -15.16 3.42
CA ARG A 249 5.65 -14.48 2.68
C ARG A 249 4.25 -14.93 3.15
N ARG A 250 4.09 -16.19 3.51
CA ARG A 250 2.84 -16.76 4.06
C ARG A 250 2.70 -16.55 5.58
N ARG A 251 3.66 -15.88 6.24
CA ARG A 251 3.70 -15.66 7.70
C ARG A 251 3.63 -16.96 8.53
N ILE A 252 4.26 -18.02 8.04
CA ILE A 252 4.45 -19.26 8.78
C ILE A 252 5.59 -19.09 9.81
N ILE A 253 6.60 -18.29 9.45
CA ILE A 253 7.74 -17.85 10.29
C ILE A 253 8.00 -16.35 10.09
#